data_AF-A0A2E1X533-F1
#
_entry.id   AF-A0A2E1X533-F1
#
_cell.length_a   1.000
_cell.length_b   1.000
_cell.length_c   1.000
_cell.angle_alpha   90.00
_cell.angle_beta   90.00
_cell.angle_gamma   90.00
#
_symmetry.space_group_name_H-M   'P 1'
#
loop_
_entity.id
_entity.type
_entity.pdbx_description
1 polymer ?
#
loop_
_entity_poly.entity_id
_entity_poly.type
_entity_poly.pdbx_seq_one_letter_code
_entity_poly.pdbx_strand_id
1 'polypeptide(L)'
;LPAATDQLVPWFVVTHLPSGVAGVVVAAIFAAAMSSLDSSMNSISAAVVNDFVGRFSTRGRSQDFLKLARRLTLALGVIGIGTAMVLATYEIKYLFDFFQRVLGLFGGGLLGVFLLAVFTRRCNAIGALTGLVSGASATIAVAFGTDINFLLYAAIGSCTCFIVGYLVSLITGGQDRDLAGLTLATLRDTRNGDG
;
A
#
# COMPACT_ATOMS: atom_id res chain seq x y z
N LEU A 1 14.25 1.10 32.75
CA LEU A 1 13.79 1.73 31.50
C LEU A 1 13.43 0.61 30.52
N PRO A 2 12.32 0.69 29.78
CA PRO A 2 11.98 -0.33 28.79
C PRO A 2 13.10 -0.50 27.76
N ALA A 3 13.34 -1.74 27.33
CA ALA A 3 14.46 -2.10 26.46
C ALA A 3 14.26 -1.67 24.99
N ALA A 4 13.01 -1.42 24.58
CA ALA A 4 12.64 -1.00 23.23
C ALA A 4 11.91 0.35 23.25
N THR A 5 12.27 1.25 22.34
CA THR A 5 11.69 2.60 22.22
C THR A 5 10.16 2.56 22.04
N ASP A 6 9.66 1.56 21.32
CA ASP A 6 8.23 1.38 21.02
C ASP A 6 7.38 1.06 22.26
N GLN A 7 8.00 0.61 23.36
CA GLN A 7 7.31 0.28 24.63
C GLN A 7 7.27 1.46 25.61
N LEU A 8 7.93 2.57 25.31
CA LEU A 8 8.03 3.71 26.23
C LEU A 8 6.66 4.34 26.52
N VAL A 9 5.85 4.53 25.49
CA VAL A 9 4.51 5.13 25.61
C VAL A 9 3.58 4.23 26.44
N PRO A 10 3.41 2.94 26.14
CA PRO A 10 2.63 2.03 27.00
C PRO A 10 3.12 1.99 28.45
N TRP A 11 4.44 1.96 28.65
CA TRP A 11 5.02 1.94 30.00
C TRP A 11 4.66 3.20 30.78
N PHE A 12 4.78 4.39 30.19
CA PHE A 12 4.42 5.66 30.82
C PHE A 12 2.94 5.72 31.17
N VAL A 13 2.06 5.30 30.26
CA VAL A 13 0.61 5.27 30.46
C VAL A 13 0.22 4.42 31.67
N VAL A 14 0.85 3.27 31.86
CA VAL A 14 0.52 2.37 32.97
C VAL A 14 1.15 2.81 34.30
N THR A 15 2.32 3.44 34.27
CA THR A 15 3.09 3.74 35.49
C THR A 15 2.89 5.15 36.05
N HIS A 16 2.52 6.13 35.22
CA HIS A 16 2.49 7.54 35.62
C HIS A 16 1.10 8.17 35.59
N LEU A 17 0.08 7.51 35.00
CA LEU A 17 -1.28 8.06 34.95
C LEU A 17 -2.14 7.52 36.10
N PRO A 18 -3.10 8.32 36.60
CA PRO A 18 -4.06 7.85 37.58
C PRO A 18 -4.97 6.76 37.01
N SER A 19 -5.45 5.89 37.91
CA SER A 19 -6.44 4.87 37.58
C SER A 19 -7.70 5.52 36.97
N GLY A 20 -8.36 4.82 36.04
CA GLY A 20 -9.42 5.39 35.22
C GLY A 20 -8.89 6.08 33.97
N VAL A 21 -8.04 7.10 34.10
CA VAL A 21 -7.47 7.81 32.92
C VAL A 21 -6.57 6.89 32.10
N ALA A 22 -5.71 6.10 32.76
CA ALA A 22 -4.92 5.09 32.07
C ALA A 22 -5.79 4.10 31.27
N GLY A 23 -6.94 3.69 31.83
CA GLY A 23 -7.90 2.81 31.16
C GLY A 23 -8.55 3.45 29.93
N VAL A 24 -8.92 4.74 30.02
CA VAL A 24 -9.46 5.50 28.88
C VAL A 24 -8.42 5.62 27.77
N VAL A 25 -7.15 5.89 28.10
CA VAL A 25 -6.07 6.00 27.11
C VAL A 25 -5.84 4.66 26.41
N VAL A 26 -5.78 3.55 27.15
CA VAL A 26 -5.63 2.21 26.57
C VAL A 26 -6.81 1.89 25.65
N ALA A 27 -8.05 2.18 26.09
CA ALA A 27 -9.25 1.99 25.27
C ALA A 27 -9.21 2.82 23.98
N ALA A 28 -8.76 4.08 24.05
CA ALA A 28 -8.64 4.96 22.89
C ALA A 28 -7.61 4.45 21.87
N ILE A 29 -6.46 3.94 22.34
CA ILE A 29 -5.43 3.33 21.47
C ILE A 29 -6.00 2.11 20.76
N PHE A 30 -6.70 1.22 21.48
CA PHE A 30 -7.36 0.06 20.88
C PHE A 30 -8.42 0.46 19.85
N ALA A 31 -9.25 1.46 20.16
CA ALA A 31 -10.26 1.96 19.24
C ALA A 31 -9.64 2.52 17.95
N ALA A 32 -8.57 3.32 18.06
CA ALA A 32 -7.84 3.86 16.91
C ALA A 32 -7.20 2.75 16.05
N ALA A 33 -6.59 1.75 16.69
CA ALA A 33 -6.02 0.60 16.00
C ALA A 33 -7.10 -0.22 15.27
N MET A 34 -8.21 -0.53 15.94
CA MET A 34 -9.34 -1.26 15.34
C MET A 34 -9.92 -0.52 14.13
N SER A 35 -10.11 0.81 14.20
CA SER A 35 -10.62 1.59 13.07
C SER A 35 -9.71 1.52 11.82
N SER A 36 -8.40 1.53 12.03
CA SER A 36 -7.41 1.40 10.94
C SER A 36 -7.41 -0.01 10.35
N LEU A 37 -7.53 -1.03 11.22
CA LEU A 37 -7.62 -2.44 10.81
C LEU A 37 -8.89 -2.71 10.03
N ASP A 38 -10.05 -2.25 10.52
CA ASP A 38 -11.34 -2.41 9.87
C ASP A 38 -11.33 -1.79 8.46
N SER A 39 -10.80 -0.57 8.35
CA SER A 39 -10.67 0.12 7.06
C SER A 39 -9.78 -0.67 6.10
N SER A 40 -8.61 -1.12 6.55
CA SER A 40 -7.66 -1.89 5.74
C SER A 40 -8.24 -3.22 5.27
N MET A 41 -8.86 -3.98 6.18
CA MET A 41 -9.46 -5.28 5.88
C MET A 41 -10.65 -5.14 4.94
N ASN A 42 -11.47 -4.11 5.12
CA ASN A 42 -12.59 -3.83 4.22
C ASN A 42 -12.10 -3.46 2.81
N SER A 43 -11.09 -2.59 2.70
CA SER A 43 -10.51 -2.22 1.40
C SER A 43 -9.90 -3.41 0.66
N ILE A 44 -9.13 -4.28 1.34
CA ILE A 44 -8.55 -5.48 0.71
C ILE A 44 -9.66 -6.44 0.27
N SER A 45 -10.66 -6.68 1.12
CA SER A 45 -11.78 -7.55 0.80
C SER A 45 -12.58 -7.04 -0.40
N ALA A 46 -12.88 -5.74 -0.43
CA ALA A 46 -13.56 -5.10 -1.56
C ALA A 46 -12.72 -5.16 -2.84
N ALA A 47 -11.41 -4.87 -2.77
CA ALA A 47 -10.52 -4.95 -3.93
C ALA A 47 -10.44 -6.37 -4.49
N VAL A 48 -10.29 -7.40 -3.65
CA VAL A 48 -10.27 -8.80 -4.10
C VAL A 48 -11.59 -9.19 -4.74
N VAL A 49 -12.71 -8.86 -4.11
CA VAL A 49 -14.03 -9.19 -4.64
C VAL A 49 -14.32 -8.46 -5.94
N ASN A 50 -13.99 -7.17 -6.06
CA ASN A 50 -14.26 -6.39 -7.26
C ASN A 50 -13.29 -6.70 -8.41
N ASP A 51 -11.99 -6.71 -8.13
CA ASP A 51 -10.96 -6.73 -9.17
C ASP A 51 -10.70 -8.15 -9.70
N PHE A 52 -10.84 -9.16 -8.85
CA PHE A 52 -10.73 -10.57 -9.26
C PHE A 52 -12.11 -11.14 -9.52
N VAL A 53 -12.98 -11.22 -8.51
CA VAL A 53 -14.22 -12.01 -8.64
C VAL A 53 -15.25 -11.31 -9.52
N GLY A 54 -15.42 -10.00 -9.38
CA GLY A 54 -16.33 -9.20 -10.20
C GLY A 54 -15.91 -9.15 -11.67
N ARG A 55 -14.60 -9.10 -11.94
CA ARG A 55 -14.05 -9.10 -13.30
C ARG A 55 -14.15 -10.44 -14.01
N PHE A 56 -14.03 -11.56 -13.29
CA PHE A 56 -14.09 -12.91 -13.86
C PHE A 56 -15.49 -13.58 -13.76
N SER A 57 -16.44 -12.99 -13.05
CA SER A 57 -17.80 -13.55 -12.88
C SER A 57 -18.83 -12.85 -13.78
N THR A 58 -19.27 -13.55 -14.83
CA THR A 58 -20.24 -13.06 -15.84
C THR A 58 -21.70 -13.06 -15.36
N ARG A 59 -22.04 -13.40 -14.12
CA ARG A 59 -23.45 -13.44 -13.67
C ARG A 59 -23.63 -13.20 -12.18
N GLY A 60 -24.60 -12.34 -11.88
CA GLY A 60 -24.80 -11.71 -10.58
C GLY A 60 -25.28 -12.64 -9.46
N ARG A 61 -24.84 -12.27 -8.26
CA ARG A 61 -25.61 -12.26 -7.00
C ARG A 61 -24.81 -11.42 -5.99
N SER A 62 -25.25 -10.19 -5.74
CA SER A 62 -24.64 -9.28 -4.75
C SER A 62 -24.49 -9.93 -3.37
N GLN A 63 -25.41 -10.82 -2.99
CA GLN A 63 -25.35 -11.56 -1.72
C GLN A 63 -24.16 -12.54 -1.62
N ASP A 64 -23.72 -13.10 -2.74
CA ASP A 64 -22.60 -14.05 -2.75
C ASP A 64 -21.25 -13.30 -2.63
N PHE A 65 -21.19 -12.08 -3.15
CA PHE A 65 -20.05 -11.17 -2.95
C PHE A 65 -19.91 -10.71 -1.50
N LEU A 66 -21.02 -10.38 -0.82
CA LEU A 66 -21.01 -10.04 0.62
C LEU A 66 -20.55 -11.22 1.49
N LYS A 67 -21.01 -12.44 1.18
CA LYS A 67 -20.56 -13.65 1.89
C LYS A 67 -19.08 -13.94 1.64
N LEU A 68 -18.61 -13.77 0.41
CA LEU A 68 -17.20 -13.94 0.07
C LEU A 68 -16.34 -12.89 0.77
N ALA A 69 -16.76 -11.62 0.74
CA ALA A 69 -16.07 -10.53 1.41
C ALA A 69 -15.92 -10.81 2.92
N ARG A 70 -16.99 -11.30 3.57
CA ARG A 70 -16.95 -11.68 4.99
C ARG A 70 -15.97 -12.83 5.27
N ARG A 71 -15.93 -13.85 4.40
CA ARG A 71 -14.97 -14.96 4.52
C ARG A 71 -13.54 -14.50 4.33
N LEU A 72 -13.30 -13.59 3.39
CA LEU A 72 -11.98 -12.98 3.16
C LEU A 72 -11.54 -12.16 4.36
N THR A 73 -12.41 -11.33 4.93
CA THR A 73 -12.11 -10.58 6.17
C THR A 73 -11.73 -11.53 7.31
N LEU A 74 -12.45 -12.63 7.50
CA LEU A 74 -12.11 -13.63 8.51
C LEU A 74 -10.73 -14.25 8.24
N ALA A 75 -10.45 -14.66 7.00
CA ALA A 75 -9.18 -15.25 6.61
C ALA A 75 -8.00 -14.27 6.81
N LEU A 76 -8.17 -13.00 6.40
CA LEU A 76 -7.19 -11.94 6.61
C LEU A 76 -6.94 -11.69 8.10
N GLY A 77 -7.98 -11.77 8.94
CA GLY A 77 -7.86 -11.63 10.39
C GLY A 77 -7.02 -12.76 10.99
N VAL A 78 -7.29 -14.01 10.60
CA VAL A 78 -6.50 -15.18 11.04
C VAL A 78 -5.04 -15.08 10.60
N ILE A 79 -4.79 -14.70 9.34
CA ILE A 79 -3.43 -14.48 8.82
C ILE A 79 -2.75 -13.36 9.60
N GLY A 80 -3.44 -12.24 9.84
CA GLY A 80 -2.94 -11.10 10.60
C GLY A 80 -2.54 -11.46 12.03
N ILE A 81 -3.36 -12.26 12.72
CA ILE A 81 -3.02 -12.80 14.06
C ILE A 81 -1.78 -13.68 13.99
N GLY A 82 -1.70 -14.57 12.99
CA GLY A 82 -0.53 -15.43 12.78
C GLY A 82 0.74 -14.63 12.54
N THR A 83 0.70 -13.63 11.66
CA THR A 83 1.82 -12.73 11.39
C THR A 83 2.19 -11.92 12.63
N ALA A 84 1.21 -11.43 13.40
CA ALA A 84 1.47 -10.71 14.65
C ALA A 84 2.18 -11.58 15.70
N MET A 85 1.80 -12.86 15.85
CA MET A 85 2.49 -13.81 16.74
C MET A 85 3.94 -14.05 16.31
N VAL A 86 4.18 -14.17 15.01
CA VAL A 86 5.53 -14.32 14.46
C VAL A 86 6.36 -13.07 14.75
N LEU A 87 5.85 -11.86 14.45
CA LEU A 87 6.55 -10.61 14.75
C LEU A 87 6.81 -10.42 16.25
N ALA A 88 5.89 -10.83 17.12
CA ALA A 88 6.08 -10.75 18.57
C ALA A 88 7.23 -11.64 19.08
N THR A 89 7.59 -12.69 18.33
CA THR A 89 8.69 -13.60 18.67
C THR A 89 10.03 -13.10 18.14
N TYR A 90 10.04 -12.30 17.06
CA TYR A 90 11.25 -11.65 16.56
C TYR A 90 11.57 -10.43 17.42
N GLU A 91 12.80 -10.35 17.94
CA GLU A 91 13.30 -9.14 18.62
C GLU A 91 13.60 -8.01 17.60
N ILE A 92 12.55 -7.48 16.98
CA ILE A 92 12.66 -6.33 16.09
C ILE A 92 12.93 -5.09 16.96
N LYS A 93 14.16 -4.57 16.87
CA LYS A 93 14.62 -3.42 17.65
C LYS A 93 13.77 -2.15 17.45
N TYR A 94 13.22 -1.98 16.24
CA TYR A 94 12.36 -0.86 15.83
C TYR A 94 11.26 -1.36 14.90
N LEU A 95 10.05 -1.56 15.43
CA LEU A 95 8.92 -2.07 14.66
C LEU A 95 8.48 -1.07 13.58
N PHE A 96 8.58 0.21 13.88
CA PHE A 96 8.25 1.30 12.96
C PHE A 96 9.14 1.29 11.71
N ASP A 97 10.45 1.07 11.86
CA ASP A 97 11.38 1.02 10.73
C ASP A 97 11.06 -0.16 9.81
N PHE A 98 10.72 -1.32 10.39
CA PHE A 98 10.30 -2.48 9.62
C PHE A 98 9.01 -2.19 8.83
N PHE A 99 8.00 -1.62 9.50
CA PHE A 99 6.74 -1.24 8.88
C PHE A 99 6.95 -0.28 7.71
N GLN A 100 7.77 0.76 7.89
CA GLN A 100 8.06 1.73 6.84
C GLN A 100 8.85 1.16 5.66
N ARG A 101 9.77 0.21 5.91
CA ARG A 101 10.47 -0.50 4.82
C ARG A 101 9.49 -1.29 3.95
N VAL A 102 8.54 -1.98 4.55
CA VAL A 102 7.49 -2.72 3.83
C VAL A 102 6.60 -1.75 3.05
N LEU A 103 6.15 -0.66 3.68
CA LEU A 103 5.38 0.38 2.99
C LEU A 103 6.14 1.01 1.83
N GLY A 104 7.43 1.29 1.99
CA GLY A 104 8.26 1.88 0.94
C GLY A 104 8.41 0.95 -0.27
N LEU A 105 8.58 -0.36 -0.03
CA LEU A 105 8.73 -1.35 -1.09
C LEU A 105 7.48 -1.44 -1.98
N PHE A 106 6.29 -1.57 -1.38
CA PHE A 106 5.04 -1.69 -2.14
C PHE A 106 4.50 -0.33 -2.59
N GLY A 107 4.50 0.65 -1.68
CA GLY A 107 3.98 2.00 -1.91
C GLY A 107 4.80 2.79 -2.92
N GLY A 108 6.14 2.65 -2.90
CA GLY A 108 7.02 3.32 -3.88
C GLY A 108 6.73 2.88 -5.31
N GLY A 109 6.59 1.56 -5.55
CA GLY A 109 6.25 1.03 -6.87
C GLY A 109 4.87 1.48 -7.35
N LEU A 110 3.84 1.38 -6.49
CA LEU A 110 2.48 1.82 -6.82
C LEU A 110 2.43 3.32 -7.14
N LEU A 111 3.12 4.14 -6.35
CA LEU A 111 3.25 5.57 -6.60
C LEU A 111 3.96 5.84 -7.94
N GLY A 112 5.04 5.13 -8.24
CA GLY A 112 5.77 5.25 -9.51
C GLY A 112 4.90 4.94 -10.73
N VAL A 113 4.14 3.85 -10.69
CA VAL A 113 3.19 3.49 -11.76
C VAL A 113 2.07 4.52 -11.88
N PHE A 114 1.54 5.01 -10.76
CA PHE A 114 0.50 6.03 -10.75
C PHE A 114 0.98 7.34 -11.38
N LEU A 115 2.18 7.80 -11.00
CA LEU A 115 2.81 8.97 -11.61
C LEU A 115 3.03 8.76 -13.11
N LEU A 116 3.51 7.58 -13.53
CA LEU A 116 3.70 7.26 -14.94
C LEU A 116 2.37 7.36 -15.72
N ALA A 117 1.29 6.81 -15.16
CA ALA A 117 -0.04 6.84 -15.78
C ALA A 117 -0.62 8.26 -15.89
N VAL A 118 -0.48 9.09 -14.84
CA VAL A 118 -1.05 10.45 -14.83
C VAL A 118 -0.26 11.42 -15.71
N PHE A 119 1.08 11.35 -15.69
CA PHE A 119 1.96 12.30 -16.38
C PHE A 119 2.28 11.90 -17.83
N THR A 120 2.03 10.66 -18.24
CA THR A 120 2.45 10.18 -19.57
C THR A 120 1.28 9.65 -20.40
N ARG A 121 1.07 10.22 -21.59
CA ARG A 121 0.08 9.75 -22.60
C ARG A 121 0.44 8.42 -23.29
N ARG A 122 1.60 7.85 -22.98
CA ARG A 122 2.12 6.61 -23.59
C ARG A 122 2.29 5.47 -22.58
N CYS A 123 1.73 5.61 -21.38
CA CYS A 123 1.76 4.52 -20.40
C CYS A 123 1.15 3.26 -21.02
N ASN A 124 1.85 2.13 -20.91
CA ASN A 124 1.38 0.84 -21.40
C ASN A 124 1.53 -0.24 -20.33
N ALA A 125 0.79 -1.35 -20.46
CA ALA A 125 0.77 -2.39 -19.45
C ALA A 125 2.16 -3.03 -19.23
N ILE A 126 2.94 -3.16 -20.31
CA ILE A 126 4.29 -3.72 -20.27
C ILE A 126 5.25 -2.77 -19.54
N GLY A 127 5.21 -1.47 -19.82
CA GLY A 127 6.01 -0.44 -19.15
C GLY A 127 5.63 -0.29 -17.69
N ALA A 128 4.35 -0.32 -17.34
CA ALA A 128 3.91 -0.32 -15.94
C ALA A 128 4.43 -1.55 -15.18
N LEU A 129 4.33 -2.76 -15.76
CA LEU A 129 4.79 -3.99 -15.12
C LEU A 129 6.32 -4.04 -14.97
N THR A 130 7.06 -3.69 -16.03
CA THR A 130 8.53 -3.66 -16.02
C THR A 130 9.07 -2.55 -15.11
N GLY A 131 8.40 -1.39 -15.06
CA GLY A 131 8.67 -0.33 -14.08
C GLY A 131 8.47 -0.82 -12.64
N LEU A 132 7.36 -1.50 -12.35
CA LEU A 132 7.09 -2.04 -11.02
C LEU A 132 8.17 -3.05 -10.58
N VAL A 133 8.52 -3.99 -11.45
CA VAL A 133 9.52 -5.04 -11.17
C VAL A 133 10.93 -4.44 -10.99
N SER A 134 11.30 -3.48 -11.83
CA SER A 134 12.61 -2.81 -11.72
C SER A 134 12.70 -1.90 -10.49
N GLY A 135 11.63 -1.17 -10.16
CA GLY A 135 11.54 -0.36 -8.94
C GLY A 135 11.62 -1.21 -7.67
N ALA A 136 10.91 -2.35 -7.63
CA ALA A 136 11.01 -3.30 -6.52
C ALA A 136 12.44 -3.87 -6.40
N SER A 137 13.02 -4.32 -7.51
CA SER A 137 14.39 -4.84 -7.55
C SER A 137 15.42 -3.82 -7.07
N ALA A 138 15.30 -2.56 -7.51
CA ALA A 138 16.20 -1.49 -7.09
C ALA A 138 16.06 -1.17 -5.58
N THR A 139 14.82 -1.13 -5.08
CA THR A 139 14.56 -0.91 -3.66
C THR A 139 15.15 -2.03 -2.80
N ILE A 140 15.01 -3.28 -3.25
CA ILE A 140 15.59 -4.45 -2.60
C ILE A 140 17.13 -4.38 -2.62
N ALA A 141 17.73 -4.06 -3.77
CA ALA A 141 19.18 -3.94 -3.90
C ALA A 141 19.75 -2.88 -2.95
N VAL A 142 19.09 -1.73 -2.84
CA VAL A 142 19.48 -0.66 -1.90
C VAL A 142 19.29 -1.11 -0.46
N ALA A 143 18.20 -1.82 -0.14
CA ALA A 143 17.93 -2.31 1.21
C ALA A 143 18.98 -3.31 1.73
N PHE A 144 19.62 -4.08 0.84
CA PHE A 144 20.71 -5.01 1.21
C PHE A 144 22.11 -4.41 1.07
N GLY A 145 22.26 -3.35 0.27
CA GLY A 145 23.57 -2.79 -0.07
C GLY A 145 23.95 -1.51 0.67
N THR A 146 23.01 -0.82 1.34
CA THR A 146 23.30 0.49 1.93
C THR A 146 22.41 0.82 3.14
N ASP A 147 22.98 1.42 4.18
CA ASP A 147 22.27 1.93 5.37
C ASP A 147 21.62 3.30 5.09
N ILE A 148 20.69 3.35 4.15
CA ILE A 148 19.97 4.58 3.81
C ILE A 148 18.70 4.71 4.66
N ASN A 149 18.31 5.95 4.94
CA ASN A 149 17.06 6.26 5.64
C ASN A 149 15.86 5.61 4.94
N PHE A 150 14.94 5.03 5.73
CA PHE A 150 13.82 4.26 5.21
C PHE A 150 12.86 5.06 4.31
N LEU A 151 12.78 6.39 4.46
CA LEU A 151 11.97 7.25 3.58
C LEU A 151 12.47 7.21 2.13
N LEU A 152 13.78 6.99 1.93
CA LEU A 152 14.37 6.99 0.60
C LEU A 152 14.04 5.72 -0.18
N TYR A 153 13.64 4.62 0.46
CA TYR A 153 13.18 3.41 -0.25
C TYR A 153 11.98 3.71 -1.15
N ALA A 154 11.00 4.46 -0.64
CA ALA A 154 9.82 4.85 -1.43
C ALA A 154 10.20 5.79 -2.58
N ALA A 155 11.09 6.75 -2.33
CA ALA A 155 11.56 7.70 -3.34
C ALA A 155 12.33 6.99 -4.46
N ILE A 156 13.31 6.14 -4.12
CA ILE A 156 14.10 5.38 -5.08
C ILE A 156 13.20 4.44 -5.88
N GLY A 157 12.35 3.66 -5.20
CA GLY A 157 11.42 2.74 -5.87
C GLY A 157 10.49 3.45 -6.85
N SER A 158 9.92 4.60 -6.45
CA SER A 158 9.04 5.38 -7.31
C SER A 158 9.76 6.02 -8.50
N CYS A 159 10.95 6.61 -8.29
CA CYS A 159 11.77 7.19 -9.35
C CYS A 159 12.23 6.13 -10.35
N THR A 160 12.76 5.00 -9.88
CA THR A 160 13.20 3.92 -10.76
C THR A 160 12.03 3.33 -11.53
N CYS A 161 10.89 3.10 -10.87
CA CYS A 161 9.68 2.62 -11.53
C CYS A 161 9.20 3.59 -12.64
N PHE A 162 9.19 4.89 -12.35
CA PHE A 162 8.79 5.91 -13.32
C PHE A 162 9.75 5.95 -14.52
N ILE A 163 11.05 6.00 -14.28
CA ILE A 163 12.07 6.12 -15.34
C ILE A 163 12.07 4.86 -16.23
N VAL A 164 12.18 3.68 -15.63
CA VAL A 164 12.24 2.43 -16.40
C VAL A 164 10.91 2.18 -17.10
N GLY A 165 9.78 2.40 -16.42
CA GLY A 165 8.47 2.25 -17.02
C GLY A 165 8.26 3.21 -18.20
N TYR A 166 8.70 4.46 -18.08
CA TYR A 166 8.65 5.43 -19.17
C TYR A 166 9.52 5.01 -20.37
N LEU A 167 10.76 4.59 -20.13
CA LEU A 167 11.67 4.14 -21.18
C LEU A 167 11.14 2.91 -21.92
N VAL A 168 10.63 1.92 -21.18
CA VAL A 168 10.04 0.71 -21.79
C VAL A 168 8.78 1.09 -22.57
N SER A 169 7.92 1.95 -22.02
CA SER A 169 6.72 2.44 -22.72
C SER A 169 7.03 3.22 -24.00
N LEU A 170 8.18 3.91 -24.07
CA LEU A 170 8.63 4.56 -25.32
C LEU A 170 9.00 3.53 -26.40
N ILE A 171 9.64 2.43 -26.01
CA ILE A 171 10.12 1.40 -26.93
C ILE A 171 8.99 0.49 -27.40
N THR A 172 8.05 0.14 -26.51
CA THR A 172 6.95 -0.80 -26.83
C THR A 172 5.73 -0.15 -27.50
N GLY A 173 5.76 1.17 -27.74
CA GLY A 173 4.63 1.90 -28.31
C GLY A 173 3.53 2.20 -27.28
N GLY A 174 2.90 3.37 -27.41
CA GLY A 174 1.83 3.83 -26.51
C GLY A 174 0.55 3.00 -26.63
N GLN A 175 -0.29 3.03 -25.60
CA GLN A 175 -1.58 2.33 -25.60
C GLN A 175 -2.48 2.72 -26.78
N ASP A 176 -3.03 1.72 -27.47
CA ASP A 176 -4.11 1.84 -28.47
C ASP A 176 -5.50 2.16 -27.87
N ARG A 177 -5.59 2.36 -26.55
CA ARG A 177 -6.86 2.65 -25.86
C ARG A 177 -7.10 4.15 -25.82
N ASP A 178 -8.37 4.54 -25.97
CA ASP A 178 -8.78 5.94 -25.86
C ASP A 178 -8.41 6.50 -24.48
N LEU A 179 -7.45 7.44 -24.46
CA LEU A 179 -6.90 8.08 -23.27
C LEU A 179 -7.63 9.40 -22.95
N ALA A 180 -8.73 9.72 -23.65
CA ALA A 180 -9.53 10.91 -23.42
C ALA A 180 -9.93 11.02 -21.94
N GLY A 181 -9.57 12.12 -21.29
CA GLY A 181 -9.91 12.41 -19.89
C GLY A 181 -9.15 11.62 -18.81
N LEU A 182 -8.26 10.68 -19.15
CA LEU A 182 -7.54 9.85 -18.15
C LEU A 182 -6.12 10.35 -17.82
N THR A 183 -5.58 11.31 -18.57
CA THR A 183 -4.28 11.95 -18.31
C THR A 183 -4.45 13.46 -18.18
N LEU A 184 -3.61 14.14 -17.38
CA LEU A 184 -3.68 15.61 -17.21
C LEU A 184 -3.63 16.35 -18.54
N ALA A 185 -2.87 15.81 -19.49
CA ALA A 185 -2.75 16.37 -20.82
C ALA A 185 -4.04 16.16 -21.63
N THR A 186 -4.69 14.98 -21.57
CA THR A 186 -5.94 14.75 -22.34
C THR A 186 -7.16 15.41 -21.72
N LEU A 187 -7.20 15.61 -20.39
CA LEU A 187 -8.24 16.39 -19.69
C LEU A 187 -8.31 17.84 -20.17
N ARG A 188 -7.15 18.43 -20.49
CA ARG A 188 -7.07 19.80 -21.00
C ARG A 188 -7.62 19.91 -22.42
N ASP A 189 -7.43 18.90 -23.26
CA ASP A 189 -7.99 18.86 -24.62
C ASP A 189 -9.52 18.70 -24.61
N THR A 190 -10.08 17.90 -23.68
CA THR A 190 -11.54 17.76 -23.55
C THR A 190 -12.20 19.05 -23.10
N ARG A 191 -11.62 19.73 -22.10
CA ARG A 191 -12.15 21.01 -21.58
C ARG A 191 -12.11 22.15 -22.60
N ASN A 192 -11.23 22.09 -23.59
CA ASN A 192 -11.06 23.13 -24.62
C ASN A 192 -11.86 22.85 -25.90
N GLY A 193 -12.44 21.66 -26.06
CA GLY A 193 -13.24 21.26 -27.22
C GLY A 193 -14.76 21.45 -27.05
N ASP A 194 -15.22 21.80 -25.84
CA ASP A 194 -16.64 22.01 -25.49
C ASP A 194 -17.06 23.49 -25.49
N GLY A 195 -16.31 24.38 -26.15
CA GLY A 195 -16.61 25.81 -26.31
C GLY A 195 -16.64 26.25 -27.76
#